data_AF-A0A923R090-F1
#
_entry.id   AF-A0A923R090-F1
#
_cell.length_a   1.000
_cell.length_b   1.000
_cell.length_c   1.000
_cell.angle_alpha   90.00
_cell.angle_beta   90.00
_cell.angle_gamma   90.00
#
_symmetry.space_group_name_H-M   'P 1'
#
loop_
_entity.id
_entity.type
_entity.pdbx_description
1 polymer ?
#
loop_
_entity_poly.entity_id
_entity_poly.type
_entity_poly.pdbx_seq_one_letter_code
_entity_poly.pdbx_strand_id
1 'polypeptide(L)'
;MHIINYSLCKTLGLFFLLNSFYCMDALAQNGVGVNTNTPKSSFEDNGSFGKKVTTINAATTLDETYSTVVCNNLTTAITVTLPVANTCSARIYEIKRNAASTALVTINVTSGGTIDGVTSFLLSKAGQSITIFSDGSTWISRDGSGDGSNWALTGNAGTTAGTNFLGTTDVQDLVFKTNGSEGARLTSATPSAFGVGTTTPITYGRLAVVSNSVGSGRQDDLGIASFNASPSPSLLFFSAKGTEGAQTDLAAGDDIFSIIGKGRIIGATSVNTTTSSIISEYRGTGVAPNSNLSNIGFFTSGSLVAQMMLNEFGKVGIRTTGPVSYL
;
A
#
# COMPACT_ATOMS: atom_id res chain seq x y z
N MET A 1 -83.29 30.28 56.16
CA MET A 1 -82.91 28.92 55.70
C MET A 1 -82.20 29.10 54.36
N HIS A 2 -80.86 29.19 54.38
CA HIS A 2 -80.04 29.54 53.22
C HIS A 2 -79.33 28.27 52.76
N ILE A 3 -79.67 27.77 51.58
CA ILE A 3 -79.07 26.57 50.98
C ILE A 3 -77.91 27.04 50.10
N ILE A 4 -76.67 26.76 50.52
CA ILE A 4 -75.47 27.00 49.72
C ILE A 4 -75.08 25.67 49.06
N ASN A 5 -74.95 25.72 47.74
CA ASN A 5 -74.69 24.62 46.82
C ASN A 5 -73.32 23.95 47.05
N TYR A 6 -73.31 22.63 47.28
CA TYR A 6 -72.12 21.78 47.37
C TYR A 6 -71.50 21.41 46.01
N SER A 7 -71.90 22.05 44.91
CA SER A 7 -71.52 21.63 43.55
C SER A 7 -70.24 22.26 42.99
N LEU A 8 -69.59 23.21 43.68
CA LEU A 8 -68.34 23.83 43.19
C LEU A 8 -67.06 23.12 43.68
N CYS A 9 -67.13 22.27 44.70
CA CYS A 9 -65.94 21.69 45.33
C CYS A 9 -65.44 20.41 44.62
N LYS A 10 -66.27 19.73 43.82
CA LYS A 10 -65.85 18.53 43.09
C LYS A 10 -65.20 18.79 41.72
N THR A 11 -65.38 19.98 41.16
CA THR A 11 -64.81 20.33 39.84
C THR A 11 -63.42 20.97 39.96
N LEU A 12 -63.11 21.61 41.10
CA LEU A 12 -61.81 22.26 41.31
C LEU A 12 -60.70 21.26 41.69
N GLY A 13 -61.05 20.14 42.34
CA GLY A 13 -60.14 19.04 42.62
C GLY A 13 -59.81 18.17 41.39
N LEU A 14 -60.66 18.19 40.36
CA LEU A 14 -60.44 17.46 39.11
C LEU A 14 -59.71 18.31 38.04
N PHE A 15 -59.76 19.64 38.16
CA PHE A 15 -59.08 20.56 37.24
C PHE A 15 -57.57 20.72 37.49
N PHE A 16 -57.10 20.36 38.69
CA PHE A 16 -55.68 20.41 39.07
C PHE A 16 -54.89 19.12 38.80
N LEU A 17 -55.57 17.99 38.53
CA LEU A 17 -54.93 16.74 38.14
C LEU A 17 -54.74 16.56 36.63
N LEU A 18 -55.37 17.41 35.79
CA LEU A 18 -55.18 17.36 34.33
C LEU A 18 -54.06 18.28 33.81
N ASN A 19 -53.63 19.29 34.58
CA ASN A 19 -52.58 20.23 34.15
C ASN A 19 -51.15 19.84 34.59
N SER A 20 -51.00 18.74 35.33
CA SER A 20 -49.72 18.23 35.82
C SER A 20 -49.13 17.11 34.93
N PHE A 21 -49.81 16.72 33.86
CA PHE A 21 -49.36 15.71 32.89
C PHE A 21 -48.71 16.28 31.62
N TYR A 22 -48.20 17.52 31.66
CA TYR A 22 -47.32 18.01 30.58
C TYR A 22 -45.85 17.60 30.76
N CYS A 23 -45.52 16.83 31.81
CA CYS A 23 -44.32 16.00 31.78
C CYS A 23 -44.73 14.57 31.36
N MET A 24 -44.49 14.26 30.09
CA MET A 24 -44.67 12.94 29.50
C MET A 24 -46.12 12.45 29.49
N ASP A 25 -46.84 12.77 28.41
CA ASP A 25 -48.05 12.06 28.01
C ASP A 25 -47.62 10.62 27.60
N ALA A 26 -47.45 9.74 28.59
CA ALA A 26 -47.12 8.33 28.41
C ALA A 26 -48.37 7.53 28.01
N LEU A 27 -49.06 7.96 26.95
CA LEU A 27 -50.02 7.12 26.23
C LEU A 27 -49.25 6.36 25.15
N ALA A 28 -48.67 5.21 25.54
CA ALA A 28 -48.18 4.14 24.67
C ALA A 28 -47.23 4.55 23.51
N GLN A 29 -46.16 5.28 23.79
CA GLN A 29 -45.09 5.50 22.80
C GLN A 29 -43.90 4.57 23.04
N ASN A 30 -43.41 3.93 21.97
CA ASN A 30 -42.25 3.01 21.98
C ASN A 30 -40.89 3.74 22.16
N GLY A 31 -40.88 5.02 22.58
CA GLY A 31 -39.65 5.82 22.71
C GLY A 31 -39.82 7.11 23.49
N VAL A 32 -38.69 7.68 23.90
CA VAL A 32 -38.59 8.98 24.57
C VAL A 32 -38.21 10.04 23.53
N GLY A 33 -39.07 11.02 23.29
CA GLY A 33 -38.82 12.13 22.37
C GLY A 33 -38.50 13.43 23.12
N VAL A 34 -37.44 14.12 22.72
CA VAL A 34 -37.16 15.52 23.07
C VAL A 34 -37.42 16.36 21.82
N ASN A 35 -38.29 17.36 21.94
CA ASN A 35 -38.72 18.22 20.82
C ASN A 35 -39.39 17.44 19.65
N THR A 36 -39.97 16.28 19.93
CA THR A 36 -40.76 15.46 18.99
C THR A 36 -41.80 14.65 19.77
N ASN A 37 -43.01 14.56 19.21
CA ASN A 37 -44.13 13.80 19.79
C ASN A 37 -44.33 12.44 19.10
N THR A 38 -43.49 12.09 18.14
CA THR A 38 -43.52 10.81 17.42
C THR A 38 -42.09 10.30 17.26
N PRO A 39 -41.41 9.95 18.37
CA PRO A 39 -40.04 9.45 18.32
C PRO A 39 -39.99 8.16 17.48
N LYS A 40 -39.09 8.15 16.50
CA LYS A 40 -38.76 7.03 15.61
C LYS A 40 -37.71 6.11 16.20
N SER A 41 -37.02 6.55 17.26
CA SER A 41 -36.02 5.81 18.01
C SER A 41 -36.44 5.67 19.47
N SER A 42 -35.86 4.71 20.20
CA SER A 42 -36.12 4.53 21.64
C SER A 42 -35.77 5.78 22.46
N PHE A 43 -34.82 6.57 21.99
CA PHE A 43 -34.53 7.94 22.43
C PHE A 43 -34.28 8.79 21.16
N GLU A 44 -35.09 9.81 20.93
CA GLU A 44 -34.93 10.76 19.82
C GLU A 44 -34.81 12.18 20.36
N ASP A 45 -33.71 12.83 20.04
CA ASP A 45 -33.53 14.26 20.24
C ASP A 45 -33.64 14.97 18.89
N ASN A 46 -34.80 15.61 18.65
CA ASN A 46 -35.07 16.40 17.44
C ASN A 46 -34.55 17.85 17.61
N GLY A 47 -33.30 17.95 18.06
CA GLY A 47 -32.62 19.18 18.46
C GLY A 47 -31.11 18.96 18.55
N SER A 48 -30.52 19.21 19.72
CA SER A 48 -29.10 18.96 19.98
C SER A 48 -28.89 18.33 21.35
N PHE A 49 -28.09 17.26 21.38
CA PHE A 49 -27.71 16.60 22.63
C PHE A 49 -26.31 17.04 23.06
N GLY A 50 -26.16 17.38 24.34
CA GLY A 50 -24.86 17.66 24.95
C GLY A 50 -24.18 16.39 25.44
N LYS A 51 -22.87 16.25 25.19
CA LYS A 51 -22.00 15.25 25.81
C LYS A 51 -20.96 15.95 26.68
N LYS A 52 -20.50 15.30 27.75
CA LYS A 52 -19.39 15.83 28.55
C LYS A 52 -18.13 15.91 27.69
N VAL A 53 -17.53 17.11 27.63
CA VAL A 53 -16.25 17.37 26.97
C VAL A 53 -15.18 17.51 28.04
N THR A 54 -14.12 16.72 27.96
CA THR A 54 -12.97 16.77 28.87
C THR A 54 -11.69 17.01 28.09
N THR A 55 -10.88 17.97 28.53
CA THR A 55 -9.54 18.20 27.95
C THR A 55 -8.49 17.53 28.83
N ILE A 56 -7.59 16.76 28.22
CA ILE A 56 -6.47 16.10 28.90
C ILE A 56 -5.13 16.53 28.28
N ASN A 57 -4.07 16.53 29.09
CA ASN A 57 -2.71 16.88 28.66
C ASN A 57 -1.65 15.84 29.10
N ALA A 58 -2.08 14.73 29.70
CA ALA A 58 -1.23 13.66 30.19
C ALA A 58 -1.88 12.29 29.91
N ALA A 59 -1.13 11.21 30.10
CA ALA A 59 -1.67 9.86 29.94
C ALA A 59 -2.87 9.64 30.88
N THR A 60 -3.98 9.13 30.35
CA THR A 60 -5.26 9.06 31.05
C THR A 60 -5.97 7.75 30.73
N THR A 61 -6.44 7.04 31.75
CA THR A 61 -7.35 5.90 31.58
C THR A 61 -8.79 6.41 31.63
N LEU A 62 -9.58 6.09 30.60
CA LEU A 62 -10.97 6.51 30.52
C LEU A 62 -11.88 5.58 31.34
N ASP A 63 -12.92 6.17 31.92
CA ASP A 63 -13.98 5.49 32.65
C ASP A 63 -15.36 6.03 32.23
N GLU A 64 -16.41 5.68 32.97
CA GLU A 64 -17.79 6.12 32.72
C GLU A 64 -18.02 7.62 32.82
N THR A 65 -17.08 8.37 33.40
CA THR A 65 -17.19 9.82 33.53
C THR A 65 -16.76 10.56 32.27
N TYR A 66 -16.22 9.88 31.25
CA TYR A 66 -15.79 10.49 29.99
C TYR A 66 -16.79 10.22 28.85
N SER A 67 -16.84 11.12 27.88
CA SER A 67 -17.60 10.92 26.64
C SER A 67 -16.82 11.49 25.45
N THR A 68 -16.62 12.80 25.43
CA THR A 68 -15.77 13.48 24.43
C THR A 68 -14.47 13.91 25.10
N VAL A 69 -13.34 13.51 24.54
CA VAL A 69 -11.99 13.73 25.08
C VAL A 69 -11.15 14.50 24.08
N VAL A 70 -10.72 15.70 24.47
CA VAL A 70 -9.79 16.53 23.69
C VAL A 70 -8.39 16.38 24.27
N CYS A 71 -7.51 15.73 23.52
CA CYS A 71 -6.10 15.56 23.87
C CYS A 71 -5.34 16.83 23.46
N ASN A 72 -5.02 17.69 24.43
CA ASN A 72 -4.22 18.90 24.24
C ASN A 72 -2.83 18.72 24.87
N ASN A 73 -2.03 17.86 24.25
CA ASN A 73 -0.76 17.36 24.77
C ASN A 73 0.49 18.15 24.30
N LEU A 74 0.29 19.26 23.60
CA LEU A 74 1.35 20.14 23.11
C LEU A 74 2.43 19.34 22.35
N THR A 75 3.66 19.31 22.87
CA THR A 75 4.84 18.66 22.30
C THR A 75 5.16 17.29 22.92
N THR A 76 4.38 16.81 23.89
CA THR A 76 4.64 15.54 24.59
C THR A 76 3.64 14.49 24.15
N ALA A 77 4.09 13.32 23.69
CA ALA A 77 3.16 12.25 23.32
C ALA A 77 2.42 11.72 24.56
N ILE A 78 1.12 11.43 24.42
CA ILE A 78 0.31 10.87 25.50
C ILE A 78 -0.42 9.61 25.06
N THR A 79 -0.77 8.79 26.05
CA THR A 79 -1.58 7.58 25.85
C THR A 79 -2.95 7.76 26.51
N VAL A 80 -4.01 7.52 25.74
CA VAL A 80 -5.37 7.37 26.25
C VAL A 80 -5.65 5.88 26.36
N THR A 81 -5.94 5.40 27.56
CA THR A 81 -6.20 3.97 27.80
C THR A 81 -7.69 3.72 27.91
N LEU A 82 -8.24 2.89 27.04
CA LEU A 82 -9.63 2.44 27.09
C LEU A 82 -9.80 1.37 28.18
N PRO A 83 -10.91 1.36 28.92
CA PRO A 83 -11.20 0.33 29.92
C PRO A 83 -11.43 -1.04 29.25
N VAL A 84 -11.47 -2.12 30.04
CA VAL A 84 -11.73 -3.47 29.54
C VAL A 84 -13.13 -3.52 28.91
N ALA A 85 -13.22 -3.85 27.61
CA ALA A 85 -14.43 -3.71 26.80
C ALA A 85 -15.66 -4.43 27.39
N ASN A 86 -15.45 -5.61 27.97
CA ASN A 86 -16.52 -6.42 28.58
C ASN A 86 -17.17 -5.81 29.83
N THR A 87 -16.54 -4.80 30.44
CA THR A 87 -17.12 -4.09 31.60
C THR A 87 -17.95 -2.87 31.19
N CYS A 88 -17.98 -2.53 29.89
CA CYS A 88 -18.56 -1.30 29.39
C CYS A 88 -19.23 -1.46 28.01
N SER A 89 -19.94 -2.57 27.79
CA SER A 89 -20.70 -2.82 26.55
C SER A 89 -21.54 -1.60 26.14
N ALA A 90 -21.54 -1.26 24.85
CA ALA A 90 -22.19 -0.10 24.24
C ALA A 90 -21.66 1.28 24.67
N ARG A 91 -20.59 1.37 25.48
CA ARG A 91 -19.96 2.66 25.80
C ARG A 91 -19.28 3.24 24.57
N ILE A 92 -19.49 4.53 24.34
CA ILE A 92 -18.94 5.27 23.19
C ILE A 92 -18.04 6.39 23.71
N TYR A 93 -16.85 6.51 23.13
CA TYR A 93 -15.96 7.65 23.31
C TYR A 93 -15.68 8.35 21.97
N GLU A 94 -15.62 9.67 22.02
CA GLU A 94 -15.10 10.51 20.94
C GLU A 94 -13.77 11.09 21.40
N ILE A 95 -12.67 10.70 20.75
CA ILE A 95 -11.32 11.10 21.15
C ILE A 95 -10.71 11.93 20.02
N LYS A 96 -10.28 13.14 20.32
CA LYS A 96 -9.67 14.07 19.35
C LYS A 96 -8.30 14.51 19.82
N ARG A 97 -7.31 14.44 18.93
CA ARG A 97 -6.06 15.17 19.10
C ARG A 97 -6.29 16.64 18.74
N ASN A 98 -5.99 17.55 19.65
CA ASN A 98 -6.15 18.98 19.42
C ASN A 98 -5.32 19.44 18.20
N ALA A 99 -5.85 20.38 17.41
CA ALA A 99 -5.17 20.92 16.23
C ALA A 99 -3.87 21.66 16.59
N ALA A 100 -3.76 22.20 17.81
CA ALA A 100 -2.55 22.84 18.31
C ALA A 100 -1.49 21.84 18.84
N SER A 101 -1.83 20.56 19.02
CA SER A 101 -0.88 19.55 19.53
C SER A 101 0.00 19.01 18.41
N THR A 102 1.32 19.07 18.59
CA THR A 102 2.33 18.63 17.63
C THR A 102 2.79 17.18 17.87
N ALA A 103 2.70 16.69 19.11
CA ALA A 103 3.02 15.31 19.43
C ALA A 103 1.84 14.35 19.26
N LEU A 104 2.18 13.08 19.02
CA LEU A 104 1.25 11.98 18.76
C LEU A 104 0.36 11.68 19.97
N VAL A 105 -0.86 11.19 19.71
CA VAL A 105 -1.75 10.63 20.72
C VAL A 105 -1.99 9.17 20.38
N THR A 106 -1.65 8.28 21.29
CA THR A 106 -1.89 6.84 21.16
C THR A 106 -3.09 6.44 21.98
N ILE A 107 -4.02 5.70 21.40
CA ILE A 107 -5.16 5.12 22.11
C ILE A 107 -4.85 3.64 22.31
N ASN A 108 -4.71 3.22 23.56
CA ASN A 108 -4.43 1.84 23.93
C ASN A 108 -5.66 1.20 24.56
N VAL A 109 -5.64 -0.13 24.64
CA VAL A 109 -6.62 -0.94 25.34
C VAL A 109 -6.00 -1.60 26.56
N THR A 110 -6.80 -1.81 27.60
CA THR A 110 -6.37 -2.50 28.82
C THR A 110 -6.35 -4.03 28.59
N SER A 111 -5.37 -4.72 29.17
CA SER A 111 -5.37 -6.19 29.35
C SER A 111 -5.50 -7.04 28.09
N GLY A 112 -4.74 -6.71 27.03
CA GLY A 112 -4.70 -7.53 25.81
C GLY A 112 -5.97 -7.49 24.96
N GLY A 113 -6.86 -6.52 25.21
CA GLY A 113 -7.97 -6.23 24.31
C GLY A 113 -7.49 -5.75 22.93
N THR A 114 -8.44 -5.43 22.06
CA THR A 114 -8.14 -4.87 20.73
C THR A 114 -9.10 -3.72 20.37
N ILE A 115 -8.70 -2.91 19.40
CA ILE A 115 -9.51 -1.95 18.64
C ILE A 115 -9.48 -2.48 17.20
N ASP A 116 -10.59 -3.03 16.69
CA ASP A 116 -10.63 -3.64 15.33
C ASP A 116 -9.49 -4.65 15.05
N GLY A 117 -9.11 -5.45 16.06
CA GLY A 117 -8.04 -6.45 15.94
C GLY A 117 -6.62 -5.94 16.18
N VAL A 118 -6.41 -4.63 16.35
CA VAL A 118 -5.10 -4.05 16.74
C VAL A 118 -5.05 -3.68 18.21
N THR A 119 -3.87 -3.66 18.83
CA THR A 119 -3.71 -3.35 20.27
C THR A 119 -3.65 -1.85 20.57
N SER A 120 -3.56 -1.01 19.54
CA SER A 120 -3.53 0.45 19.69
C SER A 120 -3.96 1.16 18.42
N PHE A 121 -4.41 2.41 18.57
CA PHE A 121 -4.76 3.30 17.48
C PHE A 121 -3.98 4.61 17.60
N LEU A 122 -3.41 5.10 16.49
CA LEU A 122 -2.59 6.31 16.48
C LEU A 122 -3.30 7.52 15.85
N LEU A 123 -3.49 8.59 16.61
CA LEU A 123 -3.87 9.90 16.09
C LEU A 123 -2.61 10.70 15.72
N SER A 124 -2.10 10.45 14.51
CA SER A 124 -0.83 10.98 14.01
C SER A 124 -0.91 12.39 13.42
N LYS A 125 -2.09 12.83 13.00
CA LYS A 125 -2.31 14.17 12.42
C LYS A 125 -2.95 15.13 13.40
N ALA A 126 -2.54 16.39 13.35
CA ALA A 126 -3.16 17.46 14.13
C ALA A 126 -4.66 17.57 13.78
N GLY A 127 -5.53 17.65 14.79
CA GLY A 127 -6.97 17.74 14.60
C GLY A 127 -7.68 16.42 14.30
N GLN A 128 -6.94 15.31 14.13
CA GLN A 128 -7.51 13.99 13.89
C GLN A 128 -8.37 13.55 15.09
N SER A 129 -9.48 12.89 14.80
CA SER A 129 -10.40 12.36 15.80
C SER A 129 -10.83 10.94 15.44
N ILE A 130 -11.32 10.23 16.44
CA ILE A 130 -11.92 8.92 16.29
C ILE A 130 -13.15 8.78 17.20
N THR A 131 -14.17 8.09 16.70
CA THR A 131 -15.24 7.53 17.53
C THR A 131 -15.01 6.04 17.73
N ILE A 132 -14.97 5.60 19.00
CA ILE A 132 -14.76 4.20 19.36
C ILE A 132 -15.89 3.76 20.29
N PHE A 133 -16.38 2.54 20.11
CA PHE A 133 -17.41 1.96 20.96
C PHE A 133 -17.10 0.51 21.32
N SER A 134 -17.53 0.10 22.52
CA SER A 134 -17.39 -1.29 22.98
C SER A 134 -18.58 -2.12 22.50
N ASP A 135 -18.33 -3.32 21.96
CA ASP A 135 -19.36 -4.32 21.65
C ASP A 135 -19.59 -5.32 22.81
N GLY A 136 -18.91 -5.11 23.94
CA GLY A 136 -18.93 -6.02 25.10
C GLY A 136 -17.88 -7.14 25.05
N SER A 137 -17.10 -7.25 23.98
CA SER A 137 -15.95 -8.16 23.88
C SER A 137 -14.67 -7.40 23.54
N THR A 138 -14.73 -6.49 22.57
CA THR A 138 -13.63 -5.71 22.04
C THR A 138 -14.05 -4.25 21.83
N TRP A 139 -13.08 -3.39 21.51
CA TRP A 139 -13.37 -2.05 21.03
C TRP A 139 -13.45 -2.05 19.50
N ILE A 140 -14.40 -1.30 18.95
CA ILE A 140 -14.62 -1.12 17.52
C ILE A 140 -14.48 0.35 17.20
N SER A 141 -13.70 0.69 16.17
CA SER A 141 -13.65 2.07 15.67
C SER A 141 -14.70 2.29 14.59
N ARG A 142 -15.35 3.46 14.62
CA ARG A 142 -16.26 3.87 13.55
C ARG A 142 -15.51 4.35 12.30
N ASP A 143 -14.29 4.86 12.49
CA ASP A 143 -13.53 5.55 11.44
C ASP A 143 -12.50 4.62 10.73
N GLY A 144 -12.51 3.32 11.04
CA GLY A 144 -11.61 2.28 10.52
C GLY A 144 -10.26 2.23 11.25
N SER A 145 -9.56 1.09 11.24
CA SER A 145 -8.28 0.96 11.96
C SER A 145 -7.27 2.00 11.48
N GLY A 146 -6.79 2.84 12.41
CA GLY A 146 -5.97 4.03 12.17
C GLY A 146 -4.52 3.70 11.86
N ASP A 147 -4.31 2.56 11.23
CA ASP A 147 -3.01 2.03 10.94
C ASP A 147 -2.43 2.98 9.90
N GLY A 148 -1.49 3.81 10.33
CA GLY A 148 -0.66 4.68 9.50
C GLY A 148 0.23 3.90 8.52
N SER A 149 -0.27 2.81 7.96
CA SER A 149 0.36 1.82 7.09
C SER A 149 0.38 2.23 5.61
N ASN A 150 -0.07 3.44 5.30
CA ASN A 150 0.03 3.96 3.93
C ASN A 150 1.49 4.25 3.58
N TRP A 151 1.85 4.03 2.31
CA TRP A 151 3.11 4.53 1.77
C TRP A 151 3.02 6.05 1.55
N ALA A 152 3.87 6.83 2.21
CA ALA A 152 3.82 8.29 2.13
C ALA A 152 4.60 8.86 0.93
N LEU A 153 4.16 10.01 0.40
CA LEU A 153 4.84 10.74 -0.69
C LEU A 153 6.29 11.16 -0.34
N THR A 154 6.55 11.39 0.95
CA THR A 154 7.89 11.74 1.47
C THR A 154 8.67 10.51 1.95
N GLY A 155 8.13 9.30 1.74
CA GLY A 155 8.69 8.05 2.24
C GLY A 155 8.33 7.73 3.69
N ASN A 156 8.58 6.47 4.08
CA ASN A 156 8.35 5.93 5.42
C ASN A 156 9.71 5.57 6.06
N ALA A 157 9.97 5.99 7.30
CA ALA A 157 11.16 5.61 8.06
C ALA A 157 10.89 4.37 8.94
N GLY A 158 11.94 3.63 9.32
CA GLY A 158 11.85 2.51 10.28
C GLY A 158 11.22 1.22 9.73
N THR A 159 11.24 1.01 8.41
CA THR A 159 10.70 -0.21 7.79
C THR A 159 11.59 -1.43 8.02
N THR A 160 10.98 -2.62 8.06
CA THR A 160 11.66 -3.91 8.09
C THR A 160 11.32 -4.71 6.82
N ALA A 161 12.33 -5.15 6.07
CA ALA A 161 12.13 -5.95 4.87
C ALA A 161 11.42 -7.28 5.19
N GLY A 162 10.47 -7.69 4.34
CA GLY A 162 9.61 -8.87 4.55
C GLY A 162 8.35 -8.60 5.39
N THR A 163 8.39 -7.60 6.28
CA THR A 163 7.21 -7.15 7.05
C THR A 163 6.52 -5.95 6.42
N ASN A 164 7.31 -4.97 5.96
CA ASN A 164 6.79 -3.74 5.34
C ASN A 164 7.23 -3.70 3.88
N PHE A 165 6.27 -3.54 2.97
CA PHE A 165 6.54 -3.45 1.54
C PHE A 165 5.43 -2.69 0.82
N LEU A 166 5.77 -2.15 -0.35
CA LEU A 166 4.81 -1.70 -1.34
C LEU A 166 4.48 -2.88 -2.26
N GLY A 167 3.27 -3.41 -2.16
CA GLY A 167 2.85 -4.56 -2.94
C GLY A 167 1.54 -5.15 -2.46
N THR A 168 1.22 -6.30 -3.02
CA THR A 168 0.03 -7.11 -2.72
C THR A 168 0.46 -8.37 -1.96
N THR A 169 -0.41 -8.88 -1.10
CA THR A 169 -0.22 -10.15 -0.38
C THR A 169 -0.94 -11.32 -1.05
N ASP A 170 -1.81 -11.02 -2.02
CA ASP A 170 -2.56 -11.98 -2.81
C ASP A 170 -2.01 -12.08 -4.24
N VAL A 171 -2.65 -12.92 -5.07
CA VAL A 171 -2.24 -13.15 -6.46
C VAL A 171 -2.80 -12.03 -7.36
N GLN A 172 -2.44 -10.80 -7.03
CA GLN A 172 -2.79 -9.60 -7.79
C GLN A 172 -1.53 -8.81 -8.14
N ASP A 173 -1.54 -8.19 -9.31
CA ASP A 173 -0.39 -7.45 -9.81
C ASP A 173 -0.29 -6.07 -9.14
N LEU A 174 0.94 -5.62 -8.89
CA LEU A 174 1.18 -4.24 -8.44
C LEU A 174 1.27 -3.32 -9.67
N VAL A 175 0.36 -2.35 -9.78
CA VAL A 175 0.23 -1.49 -10.95
C VAL A 175 0.63 -0.04 -10.65
N PHE A 176 1.48 0.53 -11.51
CA PHE A 176 1.91 1.93 -11.48
C PHE A 176 1.15 2.74 -12.53
N LYS A 177 0.43 3.78 -12.10
CA LYS A 177 -0.42 4.63 -12.96
C LYS A 177 -0.06 6.10 -12.88
N THR A 178 -0.23 6.79 -14.01
CA THR A 178 -0.20 8.26 -14.10
C THR A 178 -1.43 8.73 -14.87
N ASN A 179 -2.12 9.75 -14.36
CA ASN A 179 -3.37 10.25 -14.95
C ASN A 179 -4.41 9.14 -15.24
N GLY A 180 -4.51 8.14 -14.35
CA GLY A 180 -5.40 6.99 -14.52
C GLY A 180 -4.93 5.93 -15.54
N SER A 181 -3.90 6.20 -16.33
CA SER A 181 -3.32 5.27 -17.30
C SER A 181 -2.21 4.42 -16.69
N GLU A 182 -2.17 3.13 -17.01
CA GLU A 182 -1.11 2.22 -16.58
C GLU A 182 0.18 2.46 -17.37
N GLY A 183 1.26 2.76 -16.65
CA GLY A 183 2.59 2.96 -17.23
C GLY A 183 3.52 1.77 -17.00
N ALA A 184 3.38 1.10 -15.84
CA ALA A 184 4.18 -0.08 -15.51
C ALA A 184 3.43 -1.01 -14.56
N ARG A 185 3.90 -2.26 -14.47
CA ARG A 185 3.37 -3.25 -13.52
C ARG A 185 4.42 -4.26 -13.11
N LEU A 186 4.27 -4.81 -11.91
CA LEU A 186 4.95 -6.02 -11.46
C LEU A 186 3.92 -7.16 -11.39
N THR A 187 4.13 -8.23 -12.15
CA THR A 187 3.21 -9.37 -12.16
C THR A 187 3.31 -10.19 -10.87
N SER A 188 2.18 -10.72 -10.44
CA SER A 188 2.02 -11.69 -9.35
C SER A 188 2.39 -13.13 -9.78
N ALA A 189 2.66 -13.35 -11.07
CA ALA A 189 3.13 -14.63 -11.60
C ALA A 189 4.50 -15.01 -11.02
N THR A 190 4.82 -16.31 -11.02
CA THR A 190 6.13 -16.84 -10.63
C THR A 190 6.79 -17.52 -11.84
N PRO A 191 7.95 -17.03 -12.32
CA PRO A 191 8.67 -15.83 -11.86
C PRO A 191 7.93 -14.53 -12.21
N SER A 192 8.12 -13.50 -11.38
CA SER A 192 7.53 -12.18 -11.62
C SER A 192 8.29 -11.42 -12.71
N ALA A 193 7.55 -10.59 -13.44
CA ALA A 193 8.08 -9.72 -14.47
C ALA A 193 7.62 -8.28 -14.25
N PHE A 194 8.55 -7.34 -14.42
CA PHE A 194 8.29 -5.91 -14.45
C PHE A 194 8.11 -5.46 -15.90
N GLY A 195 6.90 -5.01 -16.24
CA GLY A 195 6.58 -4.48 -17.55
C GLY A 195 6.49 -2.96 -17.55
N VAL A 196 7.03 -2.33 -18.59
CA VAL A 196 6.88 -0.89 -18.87
C VAL A 196 6.22 -0.75 -20.24
N GLY A 197 5.09 -0.01 -20.28
CA GLY A 197 4.31 0.19 -21.50
C GLY A 197 3.43 -0.99 -21.92
N THR A 198 3.30 -2.04 -21.09
CA THR A 198 2.49 -3.23 -21.36
C THR A 198 1.75 -3.74 -20.13
N THR A 199 0.50 -4.20 -20.31
CA THR A 199 -0.30 -4.91 -19.29
C THR A 199 -0.02 -6.42 -19.26
N THR A 200 0.68 -6.94 -20.27
CA THR A 200 1.04 -8.35 -20.43
C THR A 200 2.55 -8.46 -20.68
N PRO A 201 3.38 -8.32 -19.63
CA PRO A 201 4.83 -8.42 -19.76
C PRO A 201 5.18 -9.77 -20.40
N ILE A 202 5.99 -9.73 -21.46
CA ILE A 202 6.34 -10.93 -22.24
C ILE A 202 7.09 -11.94 -21.35
N THR A 203 6.82 -13.23 -21.54
CA THR A 203 7.39 -14.36 -20.78
C THR A 203 8.92 -14.49 -20.88
N TYR A 204 9.57 -13.73 -21.78
CA TYR A 204 10.97 -13.91 -22.14
C TYR A 204 11.97 -13.14 -21.26
N GLY A 205 11.51 -12.35 -20.28
CA GLY A 205 12.41 -11.61 -19.39
C GLY A 205 11.72 -11.03 -18.17
N ARG A 206 12.50 -10.75 -17.12
CA ARG A 206 12.01 -10.11 -15.88
C ARG A 206 11.79 -8.60 -16.04
N LEU A 207 12.35 -7.98 -17.08
CA LEU A 207 12.06 -6.62 -17.50
C LEU A 207 11.57 -6.66 -18.95
N ALA A 208 10.36 -6.20 -19.19
CA ALA A 208 9.78 -6.07 -20.52
C ALA A 208 9.51 -4.60 -20.81
N VAL A 209 10.27 -4.01 -21.73
CA VAL A 209 10.01 -2.66 -22.23
C VAL A 209 9.40 -2.79 -23.61
N VAL A 210 8.18 -2.27 -23.78
CA VAL A 210 7.39 -2.47 -25.00
C VAL A 210 6.92 -1.11 -25.53
N SER A 211 7.27 -0.80 -26.78
CA SER A 211 6.62 0.28 -27.51
C SER A 211 5.18 -0.13 -27.85
N ASN A 212 4.21 0.56 -27.26
CA ASN A 212 2.78 0.38 -27.55
C ASN A 212 2.24 1.44 -28.53
N SER A 213 3.12 2.08 -29.31
CA SER A 213 2.77 3.06 -30.36
C SER A 213 2.02 4.32 -29.89
N VAL A 214 2.03 4.68 -28.60
CA VAL A 214 1.56 6.02 -28.17
C VAL A 214 2.63 7.07 -28.45
N GLY A 215 2.61 7.63 -29.66
CA GLY A 215 3.34 8.83 -30.02
C GLY A 215 4.25 8.64 -31.23
N SER A 216 4.02 9.44 -32.26
CA SER A 216 4.79 9.51 -33.50
C SER A 216 6.16 10.21 -33.35
N GLY A 217 6.82 10.06 -32.19
CA GLY A 217 8.09 10.70 -31.85
C GLY A 217 9.24 9.70 -31.79
N ARG A 218 10.47 10.17 -32.02
CA ARG A 218 11.73 9.43 -31.82
C ARG A 218 11.97 9.17 -30.32
N GLN A 219 11.13 8.37 -29.68
CA GLN A 219 11.34 7.92 -28.31
C GLN A 219 11.97 6.54 -28.35
N ASP A 220 13.15 6.42 -27.75
CA ASP A 220 13.81 5.14 -27.58
C ASP A 220 13.10 4.38 -26.46
N ASP A 221 12.79 3.09 -26.69
CA ASP A 221 12.25 2.22 -25.65
C ASP A 221 13.26 2.03 -24.51
N LEU A 222 14.56 2.08 -24.82
CA LEU A 222 15.63 2.04 -23.83
C LEU A 222 16.68 3.12 -24.12
N GLY A 223 16.58 4.25 -23.43
CA GLY A 223 17.60 5.29 -23.44
C GLY A 223 18.71 5.00 -22.42
N ILE A 224 19.97 5.01 -22.86
CA ILE A 224 21.15 4.94 -21.98
C ILE A 224 21.96 6.21 -22.16
N ALA A 225 21.87 7.13 -21.21
CA ALA A 225 22.55 8.42 -21.26
C ALA A 225 23.10 8.79 -19.89
N SER A 226 24.17 9.57 -19.87
CA SER A 226 24.74 10.15 -18.64
C SER A 226 25.16 11.59 -18.91
N PHE A 227 24.95 12.46 -17.92
CA PHE A 227 25.21 13.91 -18.02
C PHE A 227 25.96 14.36 -16.76
N ASN A 228 27.21 14.80 -16.90
CA ASN A 228 28.05 15.39 -15.85
C ASN A 228 29.39 15.82 -16.49
N ALA A 229 30.36 16.27 -15.68
CA ALA A 229 31.69 16.66 -16.17
C ALA A 229 32.54 15.50 -16.72
N SER A 230 32.14 14.24 -16.49
CA SER A 230 32.83 13.04 -17.01
C SER A 230 31.81 11.90 -17.19
N PRO A 231 30.98 11.96 -18.26
CA PRO A 231 29.90 11.01 -18.46
C PRO A 231 30.44 9.66 -18.93
N SER A 232 29.79 8.58 -18.53
CA SER A 232 30.16 7.20 -18.89
C SER A 232 28.91 6.34 -18.97
N PRO A 233 28.05 6.54 -19.99
CA PRO A 233 26.90 5.67 -20.18
C PRO A 233 27.41 4.28 -20.60
N SER A 234 26.88 3.23 -20.01
CA SER A 234 27.28 1.86 -20.34
C SER A 234 26.10 0.91 -20.26
N LEU A 235 26.17 -0.15 -21.07
CA LEU A 235 25.36 -1.35 -20.93
C LEU A 235 26.28 -2.46 -20.46
N LEU A 236 26.20 -2.81 -19.18
CA LEU A 236 27.02 -3.85 -18.58
C LEU A 236 26.34 -5.21 -18.74
N PHE A 237 27.09 -6.16 -19.27
CA PHE A 237 26.71 -7.57 -19.24
C PHE A 237 27.67 -8.31 -18.31
N PHE A 238 27.10 -9.05 -17.36
CA PHE A 238 27.84 -9.91 -16.43
C PHE A 238 27.14 -11.27 -16.42
N SER A 239 27.88 -12.33 -16.73
CA SER A 239 27.40 -13.70 -16.57
C SER A 239 28.34 -14.47 -15.67
N ALA A 240 27.74 -15.32 -14.84
CA ALA A 240 28.42 -16.28 -13.99
C ALA A 240 27.47 -17.46 -13.81
N LYS A 241 28.02 -18.62 -13.49
CA LYS A 241 27.20 -19.78 -13.11
C LYS A 241 26.82 -19.67 -11.63
N GLY A 242 25.79 -20.39 -11.19
CA GLY A 242 25.37 -20.42 -9.77
C GLY A 242 24.28 -19.38 -9.44
N THR A 243 24.16 -19.02 -8.16
CA THR A 243 23.18 -18.05 -7.67
C THR A 243 23.85 -16.70 -7.40
N GLU A 244 23.06 -15.64 -7.25
CA GLU A 244 23.57 -14.30 -6.91
C GLU A 244 24.43 -14.28 -5.64
N GLY A 245 24.11 -15.13 -4.65
CA GLY A 245 24.88 -15.26 -3.40
C GLY A 245 25.99 -16.32 -3.42
N ALA A 246 26.12 -17.10 -4.49
CA ALA A 246 27.12 -18.18 -4.63
C ALA A 246 27.45 -18.40 -6.12
N GLN A 247 28.19 -17.46 -6.69
CA GLN A 247 28.63 -17.49 -8.08
C GLN A 247 29.78 -18.49 -8.28
N THR A 248 29.87 -19.05 -9.48
CA THR A 248 30.91 -20.01 -9.91
C THR A 248 31.40 -19.65 -11.31
N ASP A 249 32.60 -20.11 -11.65
CA ASP A 249 33.29 -19.75 -12.89
C ASP A 249 32.52 -20.19 -14.14
N LEU A 250 32.60 -19.37 -15.19
CA LEU A 250 32.15 -19.73 -16.54
C LEU A 250 33.04 -20.83 -17.12
N ALA A 251 32.45 -21.72 -17.90
CA ALA A 251 33.16 -22.71 -18.70
C ALA A 251 33.35 -22.19 -20.14
N ALA A 252 34.38 -22.67 -20.84
CA ALA A 252 34.58 -22.34 -22.24
C ALA A 252 33.32 -22.70 -23.06
N GLY A 253 32.83 -21.73 -23.84
CA GLY A 253 31.59 -21.83 -24.61
C GLY A 253 30.33 -21.31 -23.89
N ASP A 254 30.41 -20.94 -22.61
CA ASP A 254 29.30 -20.24 -21.94
C ASP A 254 29.16 -18.82 -22.53
N ASP A 255 27.92 -18.40 -22.82
CA ASP A 255 27.62 -17.06 -23.30
C ASP A 255 27.89 -16.00 -22.21
N ILE A 256 28.59 -14.94 -22.59
CA ILE A 256 28.78 -13.73 -21.77
C ILE A 256 27.64 -12.76 -22.00
N PHE A 257 27.33 -12.48 -23.27
CA PHE A 257 26.17 -11.70 -23.66
C PHE A 257 25.68 -12.10 -25.05
N SER A 258 24.41 -11.81 -25.31
CA SER A 258 23.84 -11.94 -26.66
C SER A 258 22.91 -10.76 -26.97
N ILE A 259 22.97 -10.32 -28.23
CA ILE A 259 21.99 -9.41 -28.83
C ILE A 259 21.34 -10.19 -29.96
N ILE A 260 20.04 -10.46 -29.84
CA ILE A 260 19.35 -11.43 -30.70
C ILE A 260 18.18 -10.77 -31.40
N GLY A 261 18.20 -10.79 -32.72
CA GLY A 261 17.04 -10.47 -33.55
C GLY A 261 16.01 -11.60 -33.48
N LYS A 262 14.78 -11.26 -33.08
CA LYS A 262 13.61 -12.13 -33.18
C LYS A 262 12.55 -11.46 -34.04
N GLY A 263 11.90 -12.23 -34.90
CA GLY A 263 10.83 -11.73 -35.76
C GLY A 263 9.68 -12.73 -35.85
N ARG A 264 8.45 -12.22 -35.98
CA ARG A 264 7.28 -13.04 -36.31
C ARG A 264 7.23 -13.21 -37.83
N ILE A 265 7.31 -14.45 -38.30
CA ILE A 265 7.21 -14.78 -39.73
C ILE A 265 5.81 -15.35 -39.99
N ILE A 266 5.23 -14.96 -41.14
CA ILE A 266 3.92 -15.34 -41.71
C ILE A 266 3.23 -16.50 -40.98
N GLY A 267 2.13 -16.21 -40.27
CA GLY A 267 1.27 -17.22 -39.65
C GLY A 267 1.76 -17.79 -38.31
N ALA A 268 2.99 -17.50 -37.87
CA ALA A 268 3.48 -17.96 -36.56
C ALA A 268 2.66 -17.32 -35.42
N THR A 269 2.27 -18.14 -34.44
CA THR A 269 1.58 -17.71 -33.21
C THR A 269 2.55 -17.30 -32.09
N SER A 270 3.86 -17.50 -32.28
CA SER A 270 4.91 -17.13 -31.34
C SER A 270 6.17 -16.59 -32.05
N VAL A 271 6.92 -15.73 -31.34
CA VAL A 271 8.22 -15.16 -31.77
C VAL A 271 9.36 -16.06 -31.30
N ASN A 272 9.69 -17.10 -32.07
CA ASN A 272 10.80 -18.01 -31.68
C ASN A 272 11.84 -18.30 -32.76
N THR A 273 11.75 -17.68 -33.94
CA THR A 273 12.82 -17.80 -34.94
C THR A 273 13.86 -16.71 -34.71
N THR A 274 15.02 -17.11 -34.17
CA THR A 274 16.22 -16.27 -34.14
C THR A 274 16.68 -15.98 -35.57
N THR A 275 16.86 -14.71 -35.91
CA THR A 275 17.36 -14.29 -37.22
C THR A 275 18.87 -14.05 -37.15
N SER A 276 19.30 -12.81 -36.98
CA SER A 276 20.70 -12.44 -36.81
C SER A 276 21.00 -12.21 -35.33
N SER A 277 22.24 -12.45 -34.92
CA SER A 277 22.66 -12.19 -33.54
C SER A 277 24.13 -11.77 -33.46
N ILE A 278 24.46 -11.13 -32.34
CA ILE A 278 25.82 -10.88 -31.88
C ILE A 278 25.95 -11.63 -30.56
N ILE A 279 26.94 -12.50 -30.45
CA ILE A 279 27.16 -13.31 -29.24
C ILE A 279 28.62 -13.21 -28.85
N SER A 280 28.86 -13.02 -27.56
CA SER A 280 30.19 -13.16 -26.97
C SER A 280 30.23 -14.38 -26.07
N GLU A 281 31.22 -15.23 -26.26
CA GLU A 281 31.41 -16.45 -25.49
C GLU A 281 32.67 -16.34 -24.63
N TYR A 282 32.63 -16.95 -23.46
CA TYR A 282 33.82 -17.17 -22.66
C TYR A 282 34.71 -18.23 -23.32
N ARG A 283 35.98 -17.90 -23.52
CA ARG A 283 37.01 -18.76 -24.15
C ARG A 283 38.10 -19.19 -23.17
N GLY A 284 37.98 -18.73 -21.94
CA GLY A 284 38.91 -18.98 -20.87
C GLY A 284 38.81 -20.35 -20.24
N THR A 285 39.72 -20.58 -19.29
CA THR A 285 39.70 -21.77 -18.43
C THR A 285 39.30 -21.46 -17.00
N GLY A 286 39.24 -20.20 -16.59
CA GLY A 286 38.91 -19.76 -15.22
C GLY A 286 40.03 -19.97 -14.19
N VAL A 287 41.13 -20.65 -14.55
CA VAL A 287 42.14 -21.13 -13.59
C VAL A 287 43.41 -20.27 -13.55
N ALA A 288 43.64 -19.38 -14.53
CA ALA A 288 44.87 -18.56 -14.62
C ALA A 288 44.61 -17.05 -14.78
N PRO A 289 45.53 -16.16 -14.30
CA PRO A 289 45.34 -14.70 -14.31
C PRO A 289 45.16 -14.06 -15.70
N ASN A 290 45.50 -14.77 -16.77
CA ASN A 290 45.39 -14.36 -18.17
C ASN A 290 44.42 -15.26 -18.96
N SER A 291 43.57 -16.02 -18.27
CA SER A 291 42.58 -16.90 -18.89
C SER A 291 41.21 -16.26 -19.03
N ASN A 292 41.04 -14.96 -18.75
CA ASN A 292 39.78 -14.25 -18.94
C ASN A 292 39.60 -13.83 -20.40
N LEU A 293 39.47 -14.85 -21.25
CA LEU A 293 39.41 -14.72 -22.70
C LEU A 293 37.96 -14.75 -23.16
N SER A 294 37.62 -13.93 -24.15
CA SER A 294 36.32 -13.97 -24.82
C SER A 294 36.46 -13.72 -26.31
N ASN A 295 35.48 -14.16 -27.08
CA ASN A 295 35.34 -13.83 -28.50
C ASN A 295 34.11 -12.93 -28.71
N ILE A 296 33.93 -12.45 -29.94
CA ILE A 296 32.65 -11.91 -30.41
C ILE A 296 32.35 -12.44 -31.82
N GLY A 297 31.19 -13.05 -31.98
CA GLY A 297 30.70 -13.64 -33.22
C GLY A 297 29.47 -12.92 -33.74
N PHE A 298 29.41 -12.73 -35.05
CA PHE A 298 28.26 -12.20 -35.78
C PHE A 298 27.61 -13.32 -36.58
N PHE A 299 26.32 -13.54 -36.36
CA PHE A 299 25.55 -14.64 -36.93
C PHE A 299 24.41 -14.10 -37.80
N THR A 300 24.09 -14.81 -38.86
CA THR A 300 22.96 -14.51 -39.76
C THR A 300 21.98 -15.69 -39.77
N SER A 301 20.77 -15.44 -40.29
CA SER A 301 19.59 -16.30 -40.20
C SER A 301 19.87 -17.81 -40.27
N GLY A 302 19.63 -18.51 -39.15
CA GLY A 302 19.68 -19.98 -39.06
C GLY A 302 21.09 -20.58 -39.08
N SER A 303 22.15 -19.77 -39.13
CA SER A 303 23.52 -20.26 -39.05
C SER A 303 23.90 -20.56 -37.60
N LEU A 304 24.31 -21.80 -37.33
CA LEU A 304 24.93 -22.17 -36.04
C LEU A 304 26.40 -21.75 -35.95
N VAL A 305 26.91 -21.14 -37.01
CA VAL A 305 28.32 -20.77 -37.16
C VAL A 305 28.42 -19.26 -37.39
N ALA A 306 29.37 -18.61 -36.71
CA ALA A 306 29.64 -17.20 -36.91
C ALA A 306 30.06 -16.92 -38.36
N GLN A 307 29.41 -15.95 -38.99
CA GLN A 307 29.76 -15.48 -40.34
C GLN A 307 30.94 -14.51 -40.30
N MET A 308 31.12 -13.81 -39.18
CA MET A 308 32.31 -13.03 -38.86
C MET A 308 32.66 -13.26 -37.39
N MET A 309 33.94 -13.39 -37.08
CA MET A 309 34.43 -13.60 -35.72
C MET A 309 35.66 -12.76 -35.43
N LEU A 310 35.70 -12.13 -34.25
CA LEU A 310 36.92 -11.66 -33.60
C LEU A 310 37.22 -12.62 -32.45
N ASN A 311 38.36 -13.31 -32.52
CA ASN A 311 38.75 -14.26 -31.48
C ASN A 311 39.43 -13.59 -30.28
N GLU A 312 39.72 -14.38 -29.26
CA GLU A 312 40.31 -13.96 -27.99
C GLU A 312 41.74 -13.39 -28.09
N PHE A 313 42.37 -13.50 -29.26
CA PHE A 313 43.70 -12.96 -29.55
C PHE A 313 43.66 -11.77 -30.51
N GLY A 314 42.47 -11.22 -30.77
CA GLY A 314 42.27 -10.06 -31.64
C GLY A 314 42.32 -10.35 -33.13
N LYS A 315 42.24 -11.62 -33.55
CA LYS A 315 42.25 -12.02 -34.96
C LYS A 315 40.83 -12.02 -35.52
N VAL A 316 40.66 -11.50 -36.73
CA VAL A 316 39.36 -11.38 -37.40
C VAL A 316 39.25 -12.41 -38.52
N GLY A 317 38.10 -13.08 -38.61
CA GLY A 317 37.79 -14.05 -39.65
C GLY A 317 36.41 -13.82 -40.26
N ILE A 318 36.31 -13.97 -41.58
CA ILE A 318 35.04 -13.96 -42.32
C ILE A 318 34.82 -15.37 -42.86
N ARG A 319 33.63 -15.94 -42.61
CA ARG A 319 33.25 -17.32 -42.94
C ARG A 319 34.22 -18.38 -42.38
N THR A 320 34.87 -18.08 -41.26
CA THR A 320 35.73 -19.01 -40.52
C THR A 320 35.50 -18.85 -39.02
N THR A 321 35.56 -19.95 -38.28
CA THR A 321 35.44 -20.01 -36.82
C THR A 321 36.78 -20.00 -36.10
N GLY A 322 37.88 -20.04 -36.84
CA GLY A 322 39.24 -20.08 -36.30
C GLY A 322 40.16 -19.13 -37.06
N PRO A 323 40.00 -17.81 -36.90
CA PRO A 323 40.90 -16.86 -37.55
C PRO A 323 42.34 -17.06 -37.05
N VAL A 324 43.25 -17.35 -37.98
CA VAL A 324 44.66 -17.63 -37.68
C VAL A 324 45.60 -16.45 -37.99
N SER A 325 45.14 -15.48 -38.79
CA SER A 325 45.90 -14.30 -39.18
C SER A 325 45.22 -13.00 -38.73
N TYR A 326 46.02 -11.96 -38.56
CA TYR A 326 45.52 -10.58 -38.52
C TYR A 326 45.09 -10.19 -39.95
N LEU A 327 44.01 -9.42 -40.05
CA LEU A 327 43.52 -8.85 -41.32
C LEU A 327 44.33 -7.60 -41.67
#